data_AF-A0A9E7Z3D7-F1
#
_entry.id   AF-A0A9E7Z3D7-F1
#
_cell.length_a   1.000
_cell.length_b   1.000
_cell.length_c   1.000
_cell.angle_alpha   90.00
_cell.angle_beta   90.00
_cell.angle_gamma   90.00
#
_symmetry.space_group_name_H-M   'P 1'
#
loop_
_entity.id
_entity.type
_entity.pdbx_description
1 polymer ?
#
loop_
_entity_poly.entity_id
_entity_poly.type
_entity_poly.pdbx_seq_one_letter_code
_entity_poly.pdbx_strand_id
1 'polypeptide(L)'
;MANHLSSVTTIHNGQGDPAIEPIRKISDLQRGRIAAKVHELKQATRLDERELYGVILADFGLADIGDLRRDQFKPAMEKLGRWISEVREDPTDAPAPVRRDPPCAGCTRLNSKLTRTRRWMASAACLVLLAGAAAAYVWLMAGCRR
;
A
#
# COMPACT_ATOMS: atom_id res chain seq x y z
N MET A 1 -65.78 20.87 39.92
CA MET A 1 -64.43 20.28 40.01
C MET A 1 -64.25 19.38 38.79
N ALA A 2 -63.61 19.89 37.73
CA ALA A 2 -63.40 19.15 36.48
C ALA A 2 -61.92 18.78 36.38
N ASN A 3 -61.62 17.48 36.40
CA ASN A 3 -60.26 16.96 36.30
C ASN A 3 -59.83 16.95 34.83
N HIS A 4 -58.86 17.80 34.51
CA HIS A 4 -58.18 17.82 33.21
C HIS A 4 -57.23 16.62 33.13
N LEU A 5 -57.53 15.63 32.29
CA LEU A 5 -56.61 14.55 31.96
C LEU A 5 -55.54 15.10 31.00
N SER A 6 -54.32 15.29 31.52
CA SER A 6 -53.14 15.58 30.71
C SER A 6 -52.60 14.27 30.12
N SER A 7 -52.79 14.07 28.82
CA SER A 7 -52.17 12.99 28.06
C SER A 7 -50.76 13.41 27.67
N VAL A 8 -49.75 12.95 28.41
CA VAL A 8 -48.34 13.09 28.05
C VAL A 8 -48.02 12.02 27.02
N THR A 9 -47.99 12.41 25.74
CA THR A 9 -47.52 11.55 24.66
C THR A 9 -46.00 11.66 24.60
N THR A 10 -45.27 10.71 25.20
CA THR A 10 -43.82 10.59 25.02
C THR A 10 -43.52 10.15 23.59
N ILE A 11 -43.09 11.10 22.75
CA ILE A 11 -42.52 10.79 21.43
C ILE A 11 -41.12 10.27 21.66
N HIS A 12 -40.94 8.95 21.60
CA HIS A 12 -39.63 8.35 21.45
C HIS A 12 -39.12 8.66 20.04
N ASN A 13 -38.40 9.78 19.89
CA ASN A 13 -37.53 9.95 18.75
C ASN A 13 -36.50 8.83 18.81
N GLY A 14 -36.66 7.83 17.94
CA GLY A 14 -35.65 6.82 17.72
C GLY A 14 -34.35 7.52 17.40
N GLN A 15 -33.47 7.60 18.40
CA GLN A 15 -32.06 7.88 18.22
C GLN A 15 -31.54 6.71 17.39
N GLY A 16 -31.69 6.81 16.07
CA GLY A 16 -31.02 5.90 15.15
C GLY A 16 -29.54 5.94 15.52
N ASP A 17 -28.97 4.76 15.74
CA ASP A 17 -27.52 4.61 15.86
C ASP A 17 -26.86 5.52 14.83
N PRO A 18 -25.83 6.32 15.19
CA PRO A 18 -25.11 7.07 14.20
C PRO A 18 -24.58 6.05 13.20
N ALA A 19 -25.22 5.98 12.04
CA ALA A 19 -24.83 5.08 10.97
C ALA A 19 -23.36 5.40 10.72
N ILE A 20 -22.49 4.47 11.09
CA ILE A 20 -21.05 4.58 10.86
C ILE A 20 -20.94 4.74 9.36
N GLU A 21 -20.74 5.98 8.89
CA GLU A 21 -20.69 6.24 7.46
C GLU A 21 -19.61 5.33 6.88
N PRO A 22 -19.92 4.56 5.82
CA PRO A 22 -18.95 3.63 5.27
C PRO A 22 -17.70 4.42 4.88
N ILE A 23 -16.56 4.03 5.45
CA ILE A 23 -15.27 4.65 5.18
C ILE A 23 -15.01 4.54 3.67
N ARG A 24 -15.21 5.65 2.95
CA ARG A 24 -15.05 5.69 1.50
C ARG A 24 -13.56 5.74 1.18
N LYS A 25 -13.07 4.76 0.44
CA LYS A 25 -11.70 4.73 -0.12
C LYS A 25 -11.56 5.77 -1.24
N ILE A 26 -10.33 6.14 -1.57
CA ILE A 26 -10.03 7.01 -2.71
C ILE A 26 -10.48 6.37 -4.03
N SER A 27 -10.90 7.20 -4.99
CA SER A 27 -11.21 6.73 -6.34
C SER A 27 -9.94 6.48 -7.17
N ASP A 28 -10.08 5.78 -8.30
CA ASP A 28 -8.95 5.54 -9.21
C ASP A 28 -8.36 6.83 -9.78
N LEU A 29 -9.21 7.85 -10.00
CA LEU A 29 -8.75 9.19 -10.39
C LEU A 29 -7.88 9.81 -9.30
N GLN A 30 -8.28 9.70 -8.04
CA GLN A 30 -7.48 10.18 -6.91
C GLN A 30 -6.18 9.40 -6.76
N ARG A 31 -6.22 8.07 -6.96
CA ARG A 31 -5.03 7.22 -6.99
C ARG A 31 -4.06 7.65 -8.09
N GLY A 32 -4.55 7.94 -9.28
CA GLY A 32 -3.76 8.45 -10.40
C GLY A 32 -3.11 9.80 -10.09
N ARG A 33 -3.79 10.70 -9.39
CA ARG A 33 -3.23 11.99 -8.97
C ARG A 33 -2.10 11.83 -7.96
N ILE A 34 -2.24 10.90 -7.01
CA ILE A 34 -1.15 10.55 -6.08
C ILE A 34 0.03 10.00 -6.87
N ALA A 35 -0.21 9.06 -7.80
CA ALA A 35 0.85 8.49 -8.62
C ALA A 35 1.61 9.54 -9.45
N ALA A 36 0.90 10.49 -10.06
CA ALA A 36 1.51 11.60 -10.77
C ALA A 36 2.40 12.45 -9.84
N LYS A 37 1.93 12.73 -8.62
CA LYS A 37 2.68 13.52 -7.64
C LYS A 37 3.91 12.78 -7.10
N VAL A 38 3.80 11.47 -6.89
CA VAL A 38 4.93 10.61 -6.54
C VAL A 38 5.94 10.56 -7.68
N HIS A 39 5.48 10.54 -8.93
CA HIS A 39 6.36 10.61 -10.08
C HIS A 39 7.10 11.96 -10.18
N GLU A 40 6.44 13.08 -9.89
CA GLU A 40 7.09 14.39 -9.76
C GLU A 40 8.17 14.36 -8.67
N LEU A 41 7.87 13.78 -7.51
CA LEU A 41 8.82 13.66 -6.41
C LEU A 41 10.00 12.75 -6.77
N LYS A 42 9.78 11.68 -7.52
CA LYS A 42 10.83 10.81 -8.07
C LYS A 42 11.75 11.56 -9.03
N GLN A 43 11.22 12.51 -9.81
CA GLN A 43 12.06 13.33 -10.68
C GLN A 43 12.89 14.36 -9.90
N ALA A 44 12.35 14.85 -8.78
CA ALA A 44 13.05 15.79 -7.90
C ALA A 44 14.07 15.09 -6.98
N THR A 45 13.88 13.81 -6.67
CA THR A 45 14.72 13.01 -5.78
C THR A 45 15.49 11.93 -6.54
N ARG A 46 16.40 11.22 -5.88
CA ARG A 46 17.04 10.00 -6.45
C ARG A 46 16.41 8.70 -5.91
N LEU A 47 15.27 8.81 -5.23
CA LEU A 47 14.59 7.69 -4.60
C LEU A 47 13.83 6.86 -5.64
N ASP A 48 13.76 5.56 -5.40
CA ASP A 48 12.92 4.71 -6.24
C ASP A 48 11.44 4.95 -5.94
N GLU A 49 10.60 4.74 -6.96
CA GLU A 49 9.16 4.91 -6.83
C GLU A 49 8.56 4.04 -5.73
N ARG A 50 9.07 2.81 -5.58
CA ARG A 50 8.63 1.89 -4.52
C ARG A 50 8.99 2.41 -3.13
N GLU A 51 10.15 3.04 -2.98
CA GLU A 51 10.58 3.62 -1.70
C GLU A 51 9.70 4.81 -1.33
N LEU A 52 9.40 5.68 -2.30
CA LEU A 52 8.48 6.81 -2.09
C LEU A 52 7.08 6.35 -1.66
N TYR A 53 6.53 5.32 -2.33
CA TYR A 53 5.27 4.72 -1.87
C TYR A 53 5.40 4.11 -0.48
N GLY A 54 6.53 3.46 -0.16
CA GLY A 54 6.79 2.91 1.17
C GLY A 54 6.72 3.97 2.28
N VAL A 55 7.34 5.13 2.07
CA VAL A 55 7.33 6.24 3.04
C VAL A 55 5.90 6.77 3.22
N ILE A 56 5.19 7.02 2.12
CA ILE A 56 3.81 7.52 2.16
C ILE A 56 2.90 6.51 2.88
N LEU A 57 2.99 5.24 2.54
CA LEU A 57 2.17 4.19 3.14
C LEU A 57 2.47 4.04 4.63
N ALA A 58 3.74 4.09 5.04
CA ALA A 58 4.13 4.05 6.44
C ALA A 58 3.55 5.23 7.23
N ASP A 59 3.58 6.44 6.66
CA ASP A 59 3.06 7.65 7.30
C ASP A 59 1.55 7.61 7.58
N PHE A 60 0.79 6.96 6.70
CA PHE A 60 -0.65 6.78 6.85
C PHE A 60 -1.03 5.46 7.53
N GLY A 61 -0.04 4.60 7.84
CA GLY A 61 -0.27 3.27 8.43
C GLY A 61 -0.99 2.30 7.49
N LEU A 62 -0.73 2.39 6.18
CA LEU A 62 -1.42 1.65 5.13
C LEU A 62 -0.52 0.58 4.50
N ALA A 63 -1.14 -0.48 3.97
CA ALA A 63 -0.45 -1.50 3.18
C ALA A 63 -0.55 -1.24 1.66
N ASP A 64 -1.66 -0.67 1.21
CA ASP A 64 -1.91 -0.28 -0.18
C ASP A 64 -2.46 1.16 -0.22
N ILE A 65 -2.07 1.91 -1.24
CA ILE A 65 -2.60 3.25 -1.52
C ILE A 65 -4.11 3.22 -1.78
N GLY A 66 -4.62 2.09 -2.28
CA GLY A 66 -6.04 1.85 -2.46
C GLY A 66 -6.84 1.84 -1.15
N ASP A 67 -6.19 1.61 -0.02
CA ASP A 67 -6.82 1.64 1.30
C ASP A 67 -6.89 3.04 1.90
N LEU A 68 -6.27 4.04 1.24
CA LEU A 68 -6.33 5.42 1.68
C LEU A 68 -7.79 5.89 1.70
N ARG A 69 -8.20 6.45 2.84
CA ARG A 69 -9.54 7.01 3.00
C ARG A 69 -9.66 8.31 2.22
N ARG A 70 -10.85 8.61 1.72
CA ARG A 70 -11.11 9.80 0.90
C ARG A 70 -10.84 11.11 1.64
N ASP A 71 -11.05 11.15 2.94
CA ASP A 71 -10.73 12.29 3.81
C ASP A 71 -9.21 12.47 4.01
N GLN A 72 -8.43 11.38 3.93
CA GLN A 72 -6.96 11.41 4.02
C GLN A 72 -6.28 11.79 2.69
N PHE A 73 -7.02 11.81 1.57
CA PHE A 73 -6.49 12.20 0.26
C PHE A 73 -5.84 13.59 0.26
N LYS A 74 -6.54 14.59 0.82
CA LYS A 74 -6.03 15.97 0.84
C LYS A 74 -4.76 16.08 1.69
N PRO A 75 -4.71 15.57 2.93
CA PRO A 75 -3.48 15.47 3.72
C PRO A 75 -2.31 14.79 2.98
N ALA A 76 -2.57 13.69 2.27
CA ALA A 76 -1.54 12.99 1.50
C ALA A 76 -0.96 13.86 0.38
N MET A 77 -1.81 14.54 -0.38
CA MET A 77 -1.38 15.45 -1.45
C MET A 77 -0.62 16.67 -0.92
N GLU A 78 -1.04 17.24 0.21
CA GLU A 78 -0.34 18.35 0.86
C GLU A 78 1.05 17.92 1.36
N LYS A 79 1.17 16.72 1.92
CA LYS A 79 2.46 16.17 2.33
C LYS A 79 3.40 15.96 1.14
N LEU A 80 2.89 15.37 0.05
CA LEU A 80 3.66 15.21 -1.18
C LEU A 80 4.07 16.56 -1.79
N GLY A 81 3.19 17.56 -1.73
CA GLY A 81 3.50 18.92 -2.14
C GLY A 81 4.65 19.53 -1.32
N ARG A 82 4.60 19.38 0.01
CA ARG A 82 5.66 19.86 0.90
C ARG A 82 7.00 19.20 0.60
N TRP A 83 7.06 17.88 0.46
CA TRP A 83 8.31 17.20 0.12
C TRP A 83 8.89 17.67 -1.22
N ILE A 84 8.04 17.93 -2.23
CA ILE A 84 8.52 18.49 -3.51
C ILE A 84 9.08 19.91 -3.31
N SER A 85 8.45 20.73 -2.47
CA SER A 85 8.96 22.08 -2.16
C SER A 85 10.24 22.03 -1.35
N GLU A 86 10.33 21.19 -0.32
CA GLU A 86 11.53 21.00 0.52
C GLU A 86 12.74 20.58 -0.33
N VAL A 87 12.54 19.66 -1.27
CA VAL A 87 13.60 19.24 -2.21
C VAL A 87 14.01 20.36 -3.18
N ARG A 88 13.13 21.32 -3.46
CA ARG A 88 13.41 22.46 -4.36
C ARG A 88 13.99 23.68 -3.63
N GLU A 89 13.58 23.92 -2.39
CA GLU A 89 14.02 25.04 -1.55
C GLU A 89 15.41 24.82 -0.95
N ASP A 90 15.92 23.58 -0.99
CA ASP A 90 17.30 23.27 -0.65
C ASP A 90 18.17 23.04 -1.90
N PRO A 91 18.61 24.10 -2.62
CA PRO A 91 19.63 23.97 -3.64
C PRO A 91 21.05 23.75 -3.08
N THR A 92 21.24 23.60 -1.75
CA THR A 92 22.56 23.68 -1.11
C THR A 92 23.31 22.35 -1.00
N ASP A 93 22.77 21.27 -1.53
CA ASP A 93 23.59 20.07 -1.75
C ASP A 93 23.08 19.30 -2.96
N ALA A 94 23.25 19.88 -4.15
CA ALA A 94 23.30 19.05 -5.35
C ALA A 94 24.41 18.02 -5.11
N PRO A 95 24.11 16.74 -4.82
CA PRO A 95 25.17 15.79 -4.58
C PRO A 95 25.87 15.69 -5.91
N ALA A 96 27.17 15.99 -5.91
CA ALA A 96 28.07 15.88 -7.05
C ALA A 96 27.61 14.71 -7.92
N PRO A 97 27.52 14.88 -9.25
CA PRO A 97 26.90 13.92 -10.14
C PRO A 97 27.34 12.53 -9.71
N VAL A 98 26.39 11.68 -9.29
CA VAL A 98 26.72 10.31 -8.91
C VAL A 98 27.43 9.75 -10.12
N ARG A 99 28.76 9.64 -9.99
CA ARG A 99 29.58 8.83 -10.84
C ARG A 99 28.90 7.48 -10.72
N ARG A 100 28.17 7.09 -11.76
CA ARG A 100 27.86 5.69 -12.00
C ARG A 100 29.21 5.08 -12.33
N ASP A 101 30.00 4.85 -11.29
CA ASP A 101 31.19 4.04 -11.45
C ASP A 101 30.70 2.73 -12.04
N PRO A 102 31.26 2.30 -13.19
CA PRO A 102 30.85 1.06 -13.82
C PRO A 102 30.88 -0.04 -12.76
N PRO A 103 29.83 -0.87 -12.66
CA PRO A 103 29.73 -1.86 -11.60
C PRO A 103 31.01 -2.67 -11.61
N CYS A 104 31.68 -2.69 -10.46
CA CYS A 104 32.95 -3.37 -10.31
C CYS A 104 32.80 -4.82 -10.84
N ALA A 105 33.80 -5.38 -11.52
CA ALA A 105 33.71 -6.73 -12.08
C ALA A 105 33.35 -7.79 -11.01
N GLY A 106 33.69 -7.53 -9.74
CA GLY A 106 33.25 -8.35 -8.60
C GLY A 106 31.75 -8.21 -8.28
N CYS A 107 31.19 -7.00 -8.40
CA CYS A 107 29.81 -6.65 -8.13
C CYS A 107 28.86 -7.34 -9.14
N THR A 108 29.22 -7.36 -10.43
CA THR A 108 28.46 -8.08 -11.47
C THR A 108 28.54 -9.60 -11.30
N ARG A 109 29.68 -10.13 -10.85
CA ARG A 109 29.87 -11.55 -10.55
C ARG A 109 29.09 -12.01 -9.32
N LEU A 110 28.92 -11.16 -8.31
CA LEU A 110 28.09 -11.46 -7.14
C LEU A 110 26.60 -11.42 -7.48
N ASN A 111 26.18 -10.42 -8.25
CA ASN A 111 24.77 -10.25 -8.62
C ASN A 111 24.28 -11.35 -9.58
N SER A 112 25.15 -11.82 -10.48
CA SER A 112 24.86 -12.99 -11.33
C SER A 112 24.76 -14.30 -10.53
N LYS A 113 25.53 -14.46 -9.45
CA LYS A 113 25.39 -15.62 -8.55
C LYS A 113 24.06 -15.56 -7.78
N LEU A 114 23.72 -14.41 -7.20
CA LEU A 114 22.48 -14.22 -6.42
C LEU A 114 21.22 -14.42 -7.26
N THR A 115 21.19 -13.90 -8.48
CA THR A 115 20.04 -14.08 -9.40
C THR A 115 19.88 -15.54 -9.82
N ARG A 116 20.99 -16.27 -10.02
CA ARG A 116 20.96 -17.70 -10.32
C ARG A 116 20.42 -18.50 -9.13
N THR A 117 20.94 -18.32 -7.92
CA THR A 117 20.43 -19.01 -6.72
C THR A 117 18.97 -18.71 -6.44
N ARG A 118 18.52 -17.46 -6.65
CA ARG A 118 17.11 -17.09 -6.48
C ARG A 118 16.18 -17.81 -7.46
N ARG A 119 16.60 -17.97 -8.73
CA ARG A 119 15.85 -18.75 -9.72
C ARG A 119 15.77 -20.23 -9.36
N TRP A 120 16.85 -20.81 -8.85
CA TRP A 120 16.87 -22.20 -8.36
C TRP A 120 15.98 -22.42 -7.14
N MET A 121 15.98 -21.48 -6.19
CA MET A 121 15.09 -21.56 -5.02
C MET A 121 13.61 -21.45 -5.42
N ALA A 122 13.27 -20.57 -6.37
CA ALA A 122 11.91 -20.44 -6.86
C ALA A 122 11.42 -21.70 -7.58
N SER A 123 12.26 -22.34 -8.41
CA SER A 123 11.91 -23.59 -9.08
C SER A 123 11.76 -24.75 -8.09
N ALA A 124 12.66 -24.85 -7.11
CA ALA A 124 12.58 -25.87 -6.06
C ALA A 124 11.30 -25.73 -5.22
N ALA A 125 10.94 -24.50 -4.81
CA ALA A 125 9.70 -24.25 -4.07
C ALA A 125 8.46 -24.67 -4.87
N CYS A 126 8.42 -24.37 -6.16
CA CYS A 126 7.31 -24.76 -7.04
C CYS A 126 7.18 -26.29 -7.16
N LEU A 127 8.31 -27.00 -7.31
CA LEU A 127 8.32 -28.47 -7.37
C LEU A 127 7.86 -29.12 -6.06
N VAL A 128 8.26 -28.58 -4.90
CA VAL A 128 7.81 -29.07 -3.59
C VAL A 128 6.30 -28.88 -3.42
N LEU A 129 5.76 -27.74 -3.84
CA LEU A 129 4.31 -27.48 -3.78
C LEU A 129 3.53 -28.43 -4.69
N LEU A 130 4.00 -28.67 -5.91
CA LEU A 130 3.36 -29.61 -6.85
C LEU A 130 3.40 -31.05 -6.33
N ALA A 131 4.53 -31.49 -5.76
CA ALA A 131 4.65 -32.81 -5.16
C ALA A 131 3.73 -32.99 -3.94
N GLY A 132 3.63 -31.96 -3.08
CA GLY A 132 2.71 -31.96 -1.94
C GLY A 132 1.23 -32.04 -2.37
N ALA A 133 0.85 -31.28 -3.41
CA ALA A 133 -0.50 -31.30 -3.96
C ALA A 133 -0.85 -32.66 -4.57
N ALA A 134 0.08 -33.28 -5.30
CA ALA A 134 -0.11 -34.61 -5.88
C ALA A 134 -0.26 -35.70 -4.79
N ALA A 135 0.57 -35.66 -3.75
CA ALA A 135 0.48 -36.59 -2.63
C ALA A 135 -0.85 -36.46 -1.86
N ALA A 136 -1.30 -35.22 -1.61
CA ALA A 136 -2.59 -34.95 -0.96
C ALA A 136 -3.77 -35.42 -1.81
N TYR A 137 -3.72 -35.20 -3.13
CA TYR A 137 -4.76 -35.64 -4.07
C TYR A 137 -4.86 -37.17 -4.14
N VAL A 138 -3.73 -37.87 -4.20
CA VAL A 138 -3.71 -39.34 -4.19
C VAL A 138 -4.25 -39.90 -2.88
N TRP A 139 -3.92 -39.28 -1.74
CA TRP A 139 -4.44 -39.68 -0.42
C TRP A 139 -5.96 -39.50 -0.32
N LEU A 140 -6.49 -38.37 -0.82
CA LEU A 140 -7.93 -38.10 -0.87
C LEU A 140 -8.67 -39.10 -1.76
N MET A 141 -8.13 -39.42 -2.94
CA MET A 141 -8.73 -40.39 -3.87
C MET A 141 -8.65 -41.84 -3.37
N ALA A 142 -7.59 -42.20 -2.62
CA ALA A 142 -7.47 -43.52 -2.01
C ALA A 142 -8.39 -43.67 -0.78
N GLY A 143 -8.63 -42.59 -0.01
CA GLY A 143 -9.54 -42.57 1.13
C GLY A 143 -11.02 -42.70 0.74
N CYS A 144 -11.43 -42.14 -0.40
CA CYS A 144 -12.81 -42.24 -0.91
C CYS A 144 -13.16 -43.60 -1.55
N ARG A 145 -12.20 -44.54 -1.63
CA ARG A 145 -12.39 -45.87 -2.26
C ARG A 145 -12.46 -47.03 -1.26
N ARG A 146 -12.50 -46.73 0.04
CA ARG A 146 -12.86 -47.66 1.12
C ARG A 146 -14.32 -47.44 1.56
#